data_AF-A0A0R2MXU2-F1
#
_entry.id   AF-A0A0R2MXU2-F1
#
_cell.length_a   1.000
_cell.length_b   1.000
_cell.length_c   1.000
_cell.angle_alpha   90.00
_cell.angle_beta   90.00
_cell.angle_gamma   90.00
#
_symmetry.space_group_name_H-M   'P 1'
#
loop_
_entity.id
_entity.type
_entity.pdbx_description
1 polymer ?
#
loop_
_entity_poly.entity_id
_entity_poly.type
_entity_poly.pdbx_seq_one_letter_code
_entity_poly.pdbx_strand_id
1 'polypeptide(L)'
;MKRQQQLIVSLVLALILIVFALLNGQAVAVNFFGARFEWPLIIVIVVSVLIGALITFLMSTSALNTARKQLKSVQNDAQDQQKVVDQAVKKATAALEAENQKLKQQLDQTPKQN
;
A
#
# COMPACT_ATOMS: atom_id res chain seq x y z
N MET A 1 -16.96 25.72 5.84
CA MET A 1 -18.20 24.94 5.66
C MET A 1 -18.02 23.44 5.87
N LYS A 2 -17.02 22.77 5.27
CA LYS A 2 -16.80 21.31 5.38
C LYS A 2 -16.75 20.75 6.81
N ARG A 3 -16.08 21.44 7.75
CA ARG A 3 -16.00 21.01 9.16
C ARG A 3 -17.34 21.15 9.91
N GLN A 4 -18.09 22.23 9.69
CA GLN A 4 -19.44 22.39 10.26
C GLN A 4 -20.43 21.40 9.65
N GLN A 5 -20.36 21.15 8.34
CA GLN A 5 -21.16 20.11 7.69
C GLN A 5 -20.84 18.73 8.27
N GLN A 6 -19.56 18.40 8.47
CA GLN A 6 -19.16 17.15 9.10
C GLN A 6 -19.69 17.03 10.53
N LEU A 7 -19.63 18.10 11.33
CA LEU A 7 -20.20 18.14 12.67
C LEU A 7 -21.72 17.92 12.66
N ILE A 8 -22.46 18.65 11.81
CA ILE A 8 -23.91 18.53 11.68
C ILE A 8 -24.29 17.10 11.26
N VAL A 9 -23.62 16.54 10.24
CA VAL A 9 -23.86 15.17 9.78
C VAL A 9 -23.60 14.18 10.91
N SER A 10 -22.50 14.32 11.65
CA SER A 10 -22.19 13.42 12.77
C SER A 10 -23.20 13.53 13.90
N LEU A 11 -23.72 14.73 14.18
CA LEU A 11 -24.73 14.96 15.20
C LEU A 11 -26.06 14.32 14.83
N VAL A 12 -26.51 14.52 13.58
CA VAL A 12 -27.74 13.90 13.06
C VAL A 12 -27.61 12.38 13.10
N LEU A 13 -26.46 11.83 12.71
CA LEU A 13 -26.21 10.40 12.73
C LEU A 13 -26.21 9.83 14.16
N ALA A 14 -25.62 10.55 15.13
CA ALA A 14 -25.68 10.19 16.54
C ALA A 14 -27.12 10.19 17.08
N LEU A 15 -27.94 11.19 16.73
CA LEU A 15 -29.35 11.23 17.10
C LEU A 15 -30.13 10.04 16.53
N ILE A 16 -29.88 9.66 15.27
CA ILE A 16 -30.48 8.47 14.66
C ILE A 16 -30.13 7.20 15.46
N LEU A 17 -28.86 7.03 15.86
CA LEU A 17 -28.44 5.89 16.68
C LEU A 17 -29.13 5.87 18.06
N ILE A 18 -29.29 7.03 18.70
CA ILE A 18 -30.00 7.13 19.99
C ILE A 18 -31.47 6.73 19.83
N VAL A 19 -32.15 7.26 18.80
CA VAL A 19 -33.55 6.89 18.52
C VAL A 19 -33.66 5.40 18.25
N PHE A 20 -32.75 4.84 17.45
CA PHE A 20 -32.72 3.39 17.17
C PHE A 20 -32.53 2.57 18.45
N ALA A 21 -31.65 3.01 19.35
CA ALA A 21 -31.41 2.36 20.65
C ALA A 21 -32.64 2.41 21.57
N LEU A 22 -33.36 3.54 21.61
CA LEU A 22 -34.59 3.67 22.39
C LEU A 22 -35.72 2.80 21.83
N LEU A 23 -35.93 2.82 20.51
CA LEU A 23 -36.98 2.03 19.86
C LEU A 23 -36.71 0.52 19.91
N ASN A 24 -35.44 0.12 19.87
CA ASN A 24 -35.01 -1.29 19.93
C ASN A 24 -34.36 -1.62 21.29
N GLY A 25 -34.82 -0.96 22.36
CA GLY A 25 -34.38 -1.22 23.74
C GLY A 25 -34.81 -2.58 24.29
N GLN A 26 -35.49 -3.40 23.48
CA GLN A 26 -35.86 -4.76 23.81
C GLN A 26 -34.60 -5.58 24.12
N ALA A 27 -34.63 -6.23 25.27
CA ALA A 27 -33.56 -7.13 25.69
C ALA A 27 -33.58 -8.40 24.82
N VAL A 28 -32.39 -8.76 24.33
CA VAL A 28 -32.17 -9.96 23.53
C VAL A 28 -31.19 -10.86 24.27
N ALA A 29 -31.59 -12.12 24.42
CA ALA A 29 -30.79 -13.16 25.02
C ALA A 29 -29.63 -13.53 24.10
N VAL A 30 -28.40 -13.37 24.59
CA VAL A 30 -27.19 -13.83 23.90
C VAL A 30 -26.47 -14.85 24.76
N ASN A 31 -26.21 -16.02 24.16
CA ASN A 31 -25.47 -17.10 24.79
C ASN A 31 -24.00 -17.03 24.35
N PHE A 32 -23.12 -16.64 25.25
CA PHE A 32 -21.68 -16.58 25.06
C PHE A 32 -21.00 -17.76 25.76
N PHE A 33 -20.61 -18.78 24.98
CA PHE A 33 -19.80 -19.91 25.48
C PHE A 33 -20.32 -20.53 26.81
N GLY A 34 -21.66 -20.61 26.97
CA GLY A 34 -22.31 -21.15 28.16
C GLY A 34 -22.82 -20.11 29.17
N ALA A 35 -22.45 -18.83 29.03
CA ALA A 35 -23.01 -17.73 29.82
C ALA A 35 -24.12 -17.02 29.04
N ARG A 36 -25.26 -16.75 29.68
CA ARG A 36 -26.41 -16.06 29.06
C ARG A 36 -26.53 -14.65 29.61
N PHE A 37 -26.59 -13.66 28.70
CA PHE A 37 -26.79 -12.26 29.04
C PHE A 37 -27.92 -11.67 28.21
N GLU A 38 -28.67 -10.74 28.79
CA GLU A 38 -29.80 -10.06 28.15
C GLU A 38 -29.40 -8.61 27.87
N TRP A 39 -29.04 -8.30 26.63
CA TRP A 39 -28.57 -6.97 26.21
C TRP A 39 -29.51 -6.36 25.17
N PRO A 40 -29.67 -5.02 25.11
CA PRO A 40 -30.41 -4.37 24.03
C PRO A 40 -29.85 -4.74 22.64
N LEU A 41 -30.74 -4.95 21.67
CA LEU A 41 -30.38 -5.41 20.32
C LEU A 41 -29.27 -4.56 19.65
N ILE A 42 -29.32 -3.23 19.83
CA ILE A 42 -28.32 -2.33 19.26
C ILE A 42 -26.90 -2.61 19.77
N ILE A 43 -26.74 -2.97 21.05
CA ILE A 43 -25.40 -3.25 21.63
C ILE A 43 -24.82 -4.49 20.95
N VAL A 44 -25.65 -5.52 20.74
CA VAL A 44 -25.24 -6.76 20.07
C VAL A 44 -24.78 -6.47 18.63
N ILE A 45 -25.53 -5.64 17.89
CA ILE A 45 -25.20 -5.26 16.51
C ILE A 45 -23.87 -4.49 16.48
N VAL A 46 -23.72 -3.47 17.33
CA VAL A 46 -22.52 -2.64 17.36
C VAL A 46 -21.29 -3.48 17.67
N VAL A 47 -21.32 -4.31 18.72
CA VAL A 47 -20.21 -5.19 19.09
C VAL A 47 -19.87 -6.17 17.96
N SER A 48 -20.87 -6.75 17.30
CA SER A 48 -20.64 -7.68 16.17
C SER A 48 -19.95 -7.00 14.99
N VAL A 49 -20.40 -5.80 14.62
CA VAL A 49 -19.77 -5.01 13.55
C VAL A 49 -18.34 -4.62 13.93
N LEU A 50 -18.10 -4.22 15.18
CA LEU A 50 -16.77 -3.89 15.67
C LEU A 50 -15.82 -5.09 15.63
N ILE A 51 -16.28 -6.28 16.02
CA ILE A 51 -15.49 -7.52 15.92
C ILE A 51 -15.17 -7.83 14.45
N GLY A 52 -16.16 -7.74 13.54
CA GLY A 52 -15.93 -7.94 12.11
C GLY A 52 -14.93 -6.95 11.51
N ALA A 53 -15.01 -5.67 11.91
CA ALA A 53 -14.06 -4.64 11.50
C ALA A 53 -12.66 -4.91 12.06
N LEU A 54 -12.55 -5.35 13.32
CA LEU A 54 -11.29 -5.70 13.96
C LEU A 54 -10.62 -6.89 13.24
N ILE A 55 -11.37 -7.95 12.95
CA ILE A 55 -10.86 -9.11 12.19
C ILE A 55 -10.35 -8.65 10.82
N THR A 56 -11.13 -7.85 10.10
CA THR A 56 -10.76 -7.31 8.78
C THR A 56 -9.49 -6.46 8.86
N PHE A 57 -9.37 -5.60 9.88
CA PHE A 57 -8.19 -4.77 10.12
C PHE A 57 -6.93 -5.60 10.38
N LEU A 58 -7.04 -6.61 11.24
CA LEU A 58 -5.94 -7.52 11.56
C LEU A 58 -5.49 -8.30 10.31
N MET A 59 -6.43 -8.76 9.50
CA MET A 59 -6.14 -9.46 8.25
C MET A 59 -5.55 -8.54 7.17
N SER A 60 -5.95 -7.27 7.10
CA SER A 60 -5.39 -6.28 6.17
C SER A 60 -3.92 -5.94 6.47
N THR A 61 -3.57 -5.92 7.76
CA THR A 61 -2.22 -5.54 8.21
C THR A 61 -1.15 -6.51 7.70
N SER A 62 -1.44 -7.81 7.63
CA SER A 62 -0.51 -8.82 7.11
C SER A 62 -0.32 -8.69 5.59
N ALA A 63 -1.40 -8.45 4.83
CA ALA A 63 -1.35 -8.22 3.39
C ALA A 63 -0.51 -6.98 3.04
N LEU A 64 -0.68 -5.88 3.79
CA LEU A 64 0.10 -4.66 3.60
C LEU A 64 1.60 -4.88 3.83
N ASN A 65 1.97 -5.69 4.82
CA ASN A 65 3.38 -5.98 5.10
C ASN A 65 4.02 -6.80 3.97
N THR A 66 3.31 -7.79 3.43
CA THR A 66 3.76 -8.56 2.27
C THR A 66 3.88 -7.68 1.02
N ALA A 67 2.89 -6.82 0.76
CA ALA A 67 2.93 -5.88 -0.35
C ALA A 67 4.13 -4.91 -0.27
N ARG A 68 4.44 -4.41 0.94
CA ARG A 68 5.63 -3.57 1.17
C ARG A 68 6.94 -4.32 0.91
N LYS A 69 7.03 -5.59 1.31
CA LYS A 69 8.21 -6.43 1.04
C LYS A 69 8.41 -6.66 -0.46
N GLN A 70 7.33 -6.97 -1.19
CA GLN A 70 7.38 -7.14 -2.64
C GLN A 70 7.77 -5.84 -3.36
N LEU A 71 7.22 -4.70 -2.93
CA LEU A 71 7.62 -3.38 -3.46
C LEU A 71 9.12 -3.15 -3.28
N LYS A 72 9.66 -3.46 -2.09
CA LYS A 72 11.07 -3.28 -1.81
C LYS A 72 11.96 -4.24 -2.60
N SER A 73 11.54 -5.51 -2.79
CA SER A 73 12.29 -6.45 -3.61
C SER A 73 12.31 -6.01 -5.07
N VAL A 74 11.16 -5.65 -5.63
CA VAL A 74 11.06 -5.16 -7.03
C VAL A 74 11.90 -3.89 -7.22
N GLN A 75 11.92 -2.98 -6.24
CA GLN A 75 12.74 -1.77 -6.32
C GLN A 75 14.25 -2.08 -6.27
N ASN A 76 14.66 -3.03 -5.44
CA ASN A 76 16.05 -3.48 -5.38
C ASN A 76 16.46 -4.17 -6.70
N ASP A 77 15.62 -5.07 -7.22
CA ASP A 77 15.87 -5.77 -8.48
C ASP A 77 16.02 -4.77 -9.65
N ALA A 78 15.15 -3.76 -9.70
CA ALA A 78 15.26 -2.68 -10.68
C ALA A 78 16.55 -1.87 -10.53
N GLN A 79 16.98 -1.56 -9.30
CA GLN A 79 18.24 -0.86 -9.04
C GLN A 79 19.45 -1.69 -9.49
N ASP A 80 19.46 -2.99 -9.19
CA ASP A 80 20.59 -3.85 -9.55
C ASP A 80 20.65 -4.08 -11.06
N GLN A 81 19.50 -4.22 -11.72
CA GLN A 81 19.43 -4.28 -13.17
C GLN A 81 19.91 -2.98 -13.84
N GLN A 82 19.55 -1.82 -13.27
CA GLN A 82 20.05 -0.52 -13.74
C GLN A 82 21.58 -0.44 -13.63
N LYS A 83 22.17 -0.88 -12.51
CA LYS A 83 23.64 -0.90 -12.33
C LYS A 83 24.33 -1.79 -13.37
N VAL A 84 23.75 -2.95 -13.69
CA VAL A 84 24.29 -3.87 -14.71
C VAL A 84 24.28 -3.19 -16.09
N VAL A 85 23.16 -2.55 -16.45
CA VAL A 85 23.05 -1.79 -17.70
C VAL A 85 24.06 -0.65 -17.74
N ASP A 86 24.18 0.14 -16.67
CA ASP A 86 25.13 1.26 -16.61
C ASP A 86 26.59 0.77 -16.74
N GLN A 87 26.94 -0.36 -16.14
CA GLN A 87 28.27 -0.96 -16.30
C GLN A 87 28.51 -1.48 -17.71
N ALA A 88 27.52 -2.11 -18.34
CA ALA A 88 27.62 -2.60 -19.70
C ALA A 88 27.78 -1.44 -20.70
N VAL A 89 27.00 -0.36 -20.53
CA VAL A 89 27.10 0.86 -21.34
C VAL A 89 28.48 1.49 -21.17
N LYS A 90 28.97 1.65 -19.93
CA LYS A 90 30.32 2.19 -19.67
C LYS A 90 31.43 1.36 -20.32
N LYS A 91 31.37 0.03 -20.24
CA LYS A 91 32.34 -0.85 -20.89
C LYS A 91 32.29 -0.72 -22.41
N ALA A 92 31.09 -0.68 -23.00
CA ALA A 92 30.92 -0.51 -24.44
C ALA A 92 31.41 0.86 -24.94
N THR A 93 31.13 1.95 -24.20
CA THR A 93 31.63 3.29 -24.55
C THR A 93 33.15 3.35 -24.47
N ALA A 94 33.77 2.82 -23.40
CA ALA A 94 35.22 2.78 -23.28
C ALA A 94 35.89 1.97 -24.41
N ALA A 95 35.27 0.84 -24.82
CA ALA A 95 35.76 0.04 -25.94
C ALA A 95 35.67 0.79 -27.28
N LEU A 96 34.53 1.45 -27.55
CA LEU A 96 34.33 2.28 -28.74
C LEU A 96 35.29 3.48 -28.79
N GLU A 97 35.55 4.14 -27.66
CA GLU A 97 36.51 5.24 -27.60
C GLU A 97 37.93 4.77 -27.90
N ALA A 98 38.34 3.62 -27.35
CA ALA A 98 39.64 3.03 -27.63
C ALA A 98 39.79 2.63 -29.12
N GLU A 99 38.74 2.10 -29.74
CA GLU A 99 38.71 1.78 -31.17
C GLU A 99 38.80 3.03 -32.04
N ASN A 100 38.02 4.07 -31.73
CA ASN A 100 38.07 5.36 -32.43
C ASN A 100 39.45 6.03 -32.35
N GLN A 101 40.13 5.93 -31.21
CA GLN A 101 41.49 6.44 -31.06
C GLN A 101 42.48 5.68 -31.95
N LYS A 102 42.39 4.34 -32.01
CA LYS A 102 43.22 3.53 -32.90
C LYS A 102 42.98 3.87 -34.37
N LEU A 103 41.72 4.01 -34.78
CA LEU A 103 41.37 4.37 -36.17
C LEU A 103 41.91 5.76 -36.55
N LYS A 104 41.82 6.75 -35.65
CA LYS A 104 42.42 8.08 -35.87
C LYS A 104 43.94 8.00 -36.07
N GLN A 105 44.63 7.23 -35.23
CA GLN A 105 46.07 7.01 -35.37
C GLN A 105 46.43 6.35 -36.70
N GLN A 106 45.61 5.42 -37.20
CA GLN A 106 45.81 4.78 -38.50
C GLN A 106 45.59 5.76 -39.67
N LEU A 107 44.57 6.63 -39.58
CA LEU A 107 44.31 7.65 -40.60
C LEU A 107 45.43 8.70 -40.66
N ASP A 108 45.97 9.12 -39.52
CA ASP A 108 47.11 10.06 -39.46
C ASP A 108 48.41 9.46 -39.99
N GLN A 109 48.54 8.13 -39.95
CA GLN A 109 49.69 7.38 -40.49
C GLN A 109 49.51 6.95 -41.95
N THR A 110 48.33 7.15 -42.55
CA THR A 110 48.10 6.81 -43.96
C THR A 110 48.61 7.97 -44.83
N PRO A 111 49.69 7.80 -45.62
CA PRO A 111 50.21 8.87 -46.46
C PRO A 111 49.16 9.27 -47.50
N LYS A 112 48.91 10.58 -47.63
CA LYS A 112 48.03 11.13 -48.66
C LYS A 112 48.53 10.66 -50.03
N GLN A 113 47.75 9.80 -50.69
CA GLN A 113 47.94 9.51 -52.10
C GLN A 113 47.60 10.78 -52.88
N ASN A 114 48.64 11.55 -53.22
CA ASN A 114 48.62 12.54 -54.29
C ASN A 114 48.85 11.83 -55.63
#